data_AF-A0A229VV57-F1
#
_entry.id   AF-A0A229VV57-F1
#
_cell.length_a   1.000
_cell.length_b   1.000
_cell.length_c   1.000
_cell.angle_alpha   90.00
_cell.angle_beta   90.00
_cell.angle_gamma   90.00
#
_symmetry.space_group_name_H-M   'P 1'
#
loop_
_entity.id
_entity.type
_entity.pdbx_description
1 polymer ?
#
loop_
_entity_poly.entity_id
_entity_poly.type
_entity_poly.pdbx_seq_one_letter_code
_entity_poly.pdbx_strand_id
1 'polypeptide(L)'
;MRGRNDWGAKIIALLTGTAMLWTLAACGQQQPEPTPSTSTSQSSTDVGQAAILLPNDGITLSQSTPLNKWTKLSSALETALDNDGFDDKDVTTVKSKTLEDQTKAVTDYIDGHDDSRPATIIIAPVAQPDDITRQYGDYVAQALTTTADDTDQDSTAKTQAADLAEALTKAHDTGIHVILVSNTLDGYTPDAYVNMSTIREIAHTQATLLADKLVLSKATKDNPKNIEILLPSNGDDNADREAFAGIWEVLGPYFASGAATSPSGLLNTTSDENSWNQVTFTGTDKDSAKAALASRLKADDANVHLPIDGVLAMNDLVASGATSALADLGYEGTAADINPKITIGGIVDNIAGNKDLKKDKVPEPQKVAPEAEENPDTDSADSSEGQQSAVVDDPAWPIVTGYGAYPSNLSAVVNGQQWSTGLERRDDYATSIATASAALNAGRKLSSVKALSLSGTTEMNGAQVPTIHLSLQNVSASNLKSALIDAGYVSAADAGL
;
A
#
# COMPACT_ATOMS: atom_id res chain seq x y z
N MET A 1 0.21 14.90 76.10
CA MET A 1 -0.24 13.77 76.96
C MET A 1 0.12 12.48 76.24
N ARG A 2 1.07 11.70 76.78
CA ARG A 2 0.97 10.24 77.12
C ARG A 2 0.28 9.38 76.05
N GLY A 3 0.82 8.27 75.58
CA GLY A 3 1.86 7.40 76.11
C GLY A 3 1.86 6.07 75.35
N ARG A 4 2.92 5.30 75.59
CA ARG A 4 3.43 4.11 74.91
C ARG A 4 2.89 2.81 75.55
N ASN A 5 3.07 1.68 74.87
CA ASN A 5 3.43 0.31 75.36
C ASN A 5 2.57 -0.78 74.71
N ASP A 6 3.15 -1.77 74.01
CA ASP A 6 4.07 -2.86 74.41
C ASP A 6 3.41 -4.01 75.19
N TRP A 7 3.37 -5.18 74.54
CA TRP A 7 3.16 -6.53 75.07
C TRP A 7 4.10 -7.41 74.23
N GLY A 8 4.98 -8.27 74.71
CA GLY A 8 5.27 -8.85 76.02
C GLY A 8 6.00 -10.17 75.71
N ALA A 9 7.30 -10.21 76.00
CA ALA A 9 8.24 -11.27 75.61
C ALA A 9 8.18 -12.54 76.49
N LYS A 10 9.01 -13.55 76.11
CA LYS A 10 9.75 -14.59 76.91
C LYS A 10 9.37 -16.06 76.56
N ILE A 11 10.23 -17.11 76.51
CA ILE A 11 11.54 -17.41 77.17
C ILE A 11 12.16 -18.78 76.68
N ILE A 12 13.52 -18.91 76.68
CA ILE A 12 14.47 -20.07 76.99
C ILE A 12 14.44 -21.35 76.10
N ALA A 13 15.47 -21.84 75.39
CA ALA A 13 16.91 -22.17 75.59
C ALA A 13 17.23 -23.58 76.20
N LEU A 14 18.01 -24.43 75.50
CA LEU A 14 19.13 -25.22 76.08
C LEU A 14 19.97 -26.00 75.02
N LEU A 15 21.29 -26.07 75.30
CA LEU A 15 22.39 -26.74 74.61
C LEU A 15 22.86 -27.98 75.41
N THR A 16 23.27 -29.05 74.73
CA THR A 16 24.29 -30.07 75.11
C THR A 16 24.33 -31.13 73.98
N GLY A 17 25.43 -31.63 73.39
CA GLY A 17 26.85 -31.59 73.70
C GLY A 17 27.39 -33.00 74.01
N THR A 18 27.89 -33.75 73.02
CA THR A 18 28.92 -34.81 73.21
C THR A 18 29.65 -35.12 71.90
N ALA A 19 30.98 -35.09 71.97
CA ALA A 19 31.94 -35.38 70.92
C ALA A 19 32.52 -36.79 71.06
N MET A 20 32.92 -37.42 69.94
CA MET A 20 34.03 -38.38 69.88
C MET A 20 34.88 -38.08 68.65
N LEU A 21 36.16 -37.80 68.89
CA LEU A 21 37.25 -37.57 67.94
C LEU A 21 38.01 -38.87 67.66
N TRP A 22 38.83 -38.87 66.61
CA TRP A 22 40.24 -39.35 66.46
C TRP A 22 40.57 -39.14 64.95
N THR A 23 41.15 -37.99 64.52
CA THR A 23 42.59 -37.69 64.21
C THR A 23 43.23 -38.65 63.18
N LEU A 24 43.95 -38.27 62.11
CA LEU A 24 44.67 -37.05 61.67
C LEU A 24 45.06 -37.18 60.17
N ALA A 25 45.00 -36.09 59.40
CA ALA A 25 46.08 -35.60 58.51
C ALA A 25 45.70 -34.24 57.84
N ALA A 26 46.55 -33.25 58.09
CA ALA A 26 46.68 -31.89 57.53
C ALA A 26 46.75 -31.83 55.99
N CYS A 27 46.65 -30.72 55.25
CA CYS A 27 46.10 -29.35 55.33
C CYS A 27 46.22 -28.80 53.88
N GLY A 28 45.28 -27.99 53.39
CA GLY A 28 45.50 -27.14 52.20
C GLY A 28 44.28 -26.93 51.30
N GLN A 29 43.72 -25.73 51.34
CA GLN A 29 42.44 -25.29 50.75
C GLN A 29 42.46 -25.12 49.22
N GLN A 30 41.34 -25.42 48.55
CA GLN A 30 40.59 -24.45 47.73
C GLN A 30 39.19 -24.98 47.40
N GLN A 31 38.19 -24.12 47.56
CA GLN A 31 36.76 -24.37 47.36
C GLN A 31 36.44 -24.55 45.86
N PRO A 32 35.52 -25.45 45.45
CA PRO A 32 35.15 -25.60 44.04
C PRO A 32 34.33 -24.41 43.55
N GLU A 33 34.72 -23.86 42.40
CA GLU A 33 33.98 -22.83 41.65
C GLU A 33 32.59 -23.33 41.23
N PRO A 34 31.59 -22.44 41.12
CA PRO A 34 30.34 -22.75 40.45
C PRO A 34 30.58 -22.93 38.95
N THR A 35 29.94 -23.96 38.40
CA THR A 35 29.93 -24.40 37.01
C THR A 35 29.77 -23.24 36.01
N PRO A 36 30.54 -23.19 34.90
CA PRO A 36 30.34 -22.17 33.89
C PRO A 36 28.99 -22.41 33.20
N SER A 37 28.09 -21.43 33.32
CA SER A 37 26.98 -21.28 32.39
C SER A 37 27.56 -21.10 31.01
N THR A 38 27.34 -22.06 30.12
CA THR A 38 27.53 -21.88 28.67
C THR A 38 26.55 -20.81 28.21
N SER A 39 26.98 -19.55 28.31
CA SER A 39 26.51 -18.53 27.39
C SER A 39 26.95 -19.00 26.02
N THR A 40 26.00 -19.44 25.20
CA THR A 40 26.22 -19.55 23.76
C THR A 40 26.52 -18.15 23.29
N SER A 41 27.80 -17.79 23.22
CA SER A 41 28.25 -16.65 22.45
C SER A 41 27.79 -16.93 21.03
N GLN A 42 26.68 -16.33 20.60
CA GLN A 42 26.43 -16.17 19.18
C GLN A 42 27.65 -15.40 18.68
N SER A 43 28.52 -16.07 17.93
CA SER A 43 29.42 -15.36 17.04
C SER A 43 28.52 -14.44 16.23
N SER A 44 28.62 -13.13 16.43
CA SER A 44 28.12 -12.16 15.46
C SER A 44 28.91 -12.45 14.19
N THR A 45 28.37 -13.32 13.34
CA THR A 45 28.85 -13.46 11.98
C THR A 45 28.65 -12.10 11.37
N ASP A 46 29.76 -11.41 11.15
CA ASP A 46 29.80 -10.15 10.44
C ASP A 46 29.01 -10.27 9.13
N VAL A 47 27.85 -9.60 9.06
CA VAL A 47 26.94 -9.62 7.91
C VAL A 47 27.44 -8.67 6.80
N GLY A 48 28.49 -7.90 7.07
CA GLY A 48 29.10 -6.94 6.16
C GLY A 48 28.51 -5.54 6.29
N GLN A 49 28.62 -4.77 5.21
CA GLN A 49 28.22 -3.37 5.14
C GLN A 49 27.03 -3.18 4.20
N ALA A 50 26.27 -2.11 4.41
CA ALA A 50 25.17 -1.73 3.53
C ALA A 50 25.10 -0.22 3.33
N ALA A 51 24.71 0.21 2.13
CA ALA A 51 24.34 1.60 1.86
C ALA A 51 22.88 1.71 1.44
N ILE A 52 22.12 2.63 2.05
CA ILE A 52 20.76 3.01 1.67
C ILE A 52 20.84 4.35 0.94
N LEU A 53 20.71 4.33 -0.39
CA LEU A 53 20.81 5.50 -1.26
C LEU A 53 19.44 5.78 -1.91
N LEU A 54 18.56 6.45 -1.18
CA LEU A 54 17.17 6.68 -1.61
C LEU A 54 16.90 8.16 -1.95
N PRO A 55 15.88 8.47 -2.75
CA PRO A 55 15.48 9.84 -3.00
C PRO A 55 15.02 10.56 -1.72
N ASN A 56 15.10 11.89 -1.77
CA ASN A 56 14.63 12.77 -0.73
C ASN A 56 13.28 13.37 -1.10
N ASP A 57 12.22 12.98 -0.39
CA ASP A 57 10.85 13.46 -0.63
C ASP A 57 10.64 14.95 -0.31
N GLY A 58 11.61 15.58 0.37
CA GLY A 58 11.45 16.92 0.94
C GLY A 58 10.48 16.93 2.13
N ILE A 59 10.02 18.12 2.52
CA ILE A 59 9.05 18.28 3.61
C ILE A 59 7.64 18.27 3.01
N THR A 60 6.86 17.25 3.34
CA THR A 60 5.43 17.21 3.01
C THR A 60 4.63 17.66 4.23
N LEU A 61 3.98 18.83 4.14
CA LEU A 61 3.12 19.38 5.20
C LEU A 61 1.63 19.05 4.98
N SER A 62 1.28 18.59 3.78
CA SER A 62 -0.10 18.24 3.41
C SER A 62 -0.44 16.85 3.94
N GLN A 63 -1.66 16.70 4.45
CA GLN A 63 -2.27 15.40 4.79
C GLN A 63 -2.96 14.75 3.57
N SER A 64 -3.02 15.45 2.44
CA SER A 64 -3.59 14.98 1.18
C SER A 64 -2.48 14.49 0.25
N THR A 65 -1.65 13.61 0.77
CA THR A 65 -0.58 12.93 0.03
C THR A 65 -0.51 11.46 0.44
N PRO A 66 0.02 10.59 -0.45
CA PRO A 66 0.18 9.17 -0.17
C PRO A 66 1.07 8.89 1.06
N LEU A 67 0.82 7.79 1.76
CA LEU A 67 1.67 7.35 2.90
C LEU A 67 3.02 6.77 2.47
N ASN A 68 3.12 6.25 1.24
CA ASN A 68 4.35 5.67 0.72
C ASN A 68 5.32 6.78 0.29
N LYS A 69 6.38 6.91 1.08
CA LYS A 69 7.41 7.97 1.01
C LYS A 69 8.82 7.37 1.13
N TRP A 70 9.81 7.84 0.36
CA TRP A 70 11.17 7.30 0.41
C TRP A 70 11.81 7.45 1.79
N THR A 71 11.54 8.57 2.46
CA THR A 71 11.99 8.83 3.84
C THR A 71 11.47 7.80 4.84
N LYS A 72 10.24 7.29 4.65
CA LYS A 72 9.67 6.22 5.46
C LYS A 72 10.28 4.86 5.12
N LEU A 73 10.53 4.58 3.84
CA LEU A 73 11.22 3.35 3.43
C LEU A 73 12.65 3.31 3.97
N SER A 74 13.37 4.43 3.93
CA SER A 74 14.72 4.58 4.48
C SER A 74 14.75 4.18 5.96
N SER A 75 13.84 4.68 6.78
CA SER A 75 13.78 4.30 8.21
C SER A 75 13.36 2.84 8.42
N ALA A 76 12.45 2.32 7.59
CA ALA A 76 12.07 0.91 7.63
C ALA A 76 13.24 -0.01 7.25
N LEU A 77 14.07 0.39 6.28
CA LEU A 77 15.28 -0.32 5.87
C LEU A 77 16.36 -0.31 6.95
N GLU A 78 16.60 0.82 7.61
CA GLU A 78 17.53 0.89 8.75
C GLU A 78 17.13 -0.12 9.84
N THR A 79 15.83 -0.14 10.19
CA THR A 79 15.29 -1.10 11.17
C THR A 79 15.38 -2.55 10.68
N ALA A 80 15.09 -2.80 9.40
CA ALA A 80 15.14 -4.14 8.83
C ALA A 80 16.57 -4.69 8.71
N LEU A 81 17.55 -3.84 8.38
CA LEU A 81 18.97 -4.21 8.33
C LEU A 81 19.51 -4.54 9.73
N ASP A 82 19.18 -3.75 10.75
CA ASP A 82 19.53 -4.05 12.15
C ASP A 82 18.95 -5.42 12.57
N ASN A 83 17.66 -5.66 12.27
CA ASN A 83 17.01 -6.94 12.55
C ASN A 83 17.66 -8.14 11.83
N ASP A 84 18.24 -7.92 10.65
CA ASP A 84 18.97 -8.94 9.87
C ASP A 84 20.47 -9.02 10.23
N GLY A 85 20.92 -8.27 11.23
CA GLY A 85 22.23 -8.42 11.87
C GLY A 85 23.32 -7.49 11.34
N PHE A 86 22.98 -6.42 10.60
CA PHE A 86 23.92 -5.36 10.27
C PHE A 86 24.14 -4.45 11.48
N ASP A 87 25.40 -4.12 11.81
CA ASP A 87 25.67 -3.12 12.86
C ASP A 87 25.32 -1.71 12.36
N ASP A 88 24.77 -0.84 13.22
CA ASP A 88 24.48 0.57 12.91
C ASP A 88 25.66 1.31 12.25
N LYS A 89 26.90 1.04 12.70
CA LYS A 89 28.12 1.66 12.16
C LYS A 89 28.47 1.22 10.73
N ASP A 90 27.90 0.11 10.28
CA ASP A 90 28.15 -0.51 8.98
C ASP A 90 27.03 -0.21 7.97
N VAL A 91 26.01 0.55 8.39
CA VAL A 91 24.93 1.04 7.54
C VAL A 91 25.14 2.53 7.23
N THR A 92 25.31 2.85 5.95
CA THR A 92 25.41 4.23 5.46
C THR A 92 24.10 4.66 4.81
N THR A 93 23.43 5.69 5.33
CA THR A 93 22.20 6.22 4.72
C THR A 93 22.46 7.58 4.08
N VAL A 94 22.11 7.72 2.80
CA VAL A 94 22.14 9.00 2.06
C VAL A 94 20.81 9.25 1.37
N LYS A 95 20.29 10.47 1.51
CA LYS A 95 19.05 10.92 0.87
C LYS A 95 19.37 11.97 -0.18
N SER A 96 19.13 11.65 -1.45
CA SER A 96 19.56 12.47 -2.59
C SER A 96 18.41 13.17 -3.27
N LYS A 97 18.65 14.37 -3.81
CA LYS A 97 17.62 15.14 -4.55
C LYS A 97 17.78 15.05 -6.07
N THR A 98 18.98 14.70 -6.52
CA THR A 98 19.32 14.60 -7.95
C THR A 98 20.07 13.30 -8.21
N LEU A 99 20.18 12.92 -9.49
CA LEU A 99 21.03 11.82 -9.91
C LEU A 99 22.50 12.12 -9.67
N GLU A 100 22.95 13.37 -9.85
CA GLU A 100 24.31 13.80 -9.51
C GLU A 100 24.65 13.57 -8.02
N ASP A 101 23.73 13.92 -7.11
CA ASP A 101 23.89 13.65 -5.68
C ASP A 101 24.01 12.14 -5.41
N GLN A 102 23.24 11.31 -6.13
CA GLN A 102 23.34 9.85 -6.00
C GLN A 102 24.63 9.27 -6.58
N THR A 103 25.08 9.73 -7.75
CA THR A 103 26.36 9.32 -8.34
C THR A 103 27.51 9.66 -7.40
N LYS A 104 27.47 10.84 -6.77
CA LYS A 104 28.43 11.21 -5.74
C LYS A 104 28.32 10.28 -4.53
N ALA A 105 27.13 9.97 -4.04
CA ALA A 105 26.94 9.08 -2.89
C ALA A 105 27.46 7.66 -3.15
N VAL A 106 27.25 7.12 -4.35
CA VAL A 106 27.81 5.83 -4.78
C VAL A 106 29.33 5.89 -4.79
N THR A 107 29.92 6.94 -5.37
CA THR A 107 31.39 7.10 -5.45
C THR A 107 32.01 7.25 -4.06
N ASP A 108 31.43 8.09 -3.20
CA ASP A 108 31.89 8.28 -1.83
C ASP A 108 31.82 6.98 -1.02
N TYR A 109 30.81 6.12 -1.27
CA TYR A 109 30.71 4.80 -0.63
C TYR A 109 31.76 3.82 -1.15
N ILE A 110 32.00 3.77 -2.46
CA ILE A 110 33.08 2.95 -3.04
C ILE A 110 34.43 3.33 -2.41
N ASP A 111 34.72 4.62 -2.26
CA ASP A 111 36.00 5.10 -1.73
C ASP A 111 36.11 4.93 -0.19
N GLY A 112 34.99 4.87 0.52
CA GLY A 112 34.92 4.89 1.99
C GLY A 112 34.63 3.56 2.69
N HIS A 113 34.14 2.54 1.97
CA HIS A 113 33.82 1.24 2.57
C HIS A 113 35.09 0.43 2.94
N ASP A 114 34.92 -0.58 3.79
CA ASP A 114 35.97 -1.52 4.15
C ASP A 114 35.99 -2.63 3.08
N ASP A 115 36.91 -2.52 2.13
CA ASP A 115 37.05 -3.43 0.99
C ASP A 115 37.36 -4.89 1.38
N SER A 116 37.69 -5.14 2.65
CA SER A 116 37.89 -6.48 3.18
C SER A 116 36.58 -7.17 3.60
N ARG A 117 35.46 -6.44 3.63
CA ARG A 117 34.16 -6.91 4.08
C ARG A 117 33.15 -6.87 2.92
N PRO A 118 32.20 -7.81 2.85
CA PRO A 118 31.17 -7.79 1.83
C PRO A 118 30.26 -6.57 2.01
N ALA A 119 29.80 -6.00 0.90
CA ALA A 119 28.99 -4.80 0.90
C ALA A 119 27.84 -4.87 -0.11
N THR A 120 26.71 -4.24 0.22
CA THR A 120 25.55 -4.08 -0.67
C THR A 120 25.10 -2.61 -0.74
N ILE A 121 24.84 -2.09 -1.93
CA ILE A 121 24.15 -0.82 -2.16
C ILE A 121 22.67 -1.10 -2.47
N ILE A 122 21.78 -0.47 -1.71
CA ILE A 122 20.34 -0.43 -1.93
C ILE A 122 20.02 0.96 -2.50
N ILE A 123 19.61 1.03 -3.77
CA ILE A 123 19.43 2.30 -4.47
C ILE A 123 18.12 2.36 -5.24
N ALA A 124 17.37 3.44 -5.06
CA ALA A 124 16.29 3.83 -5.96
C ALA A 124 16.75 5.08 -6.73
N PRO A 125 17.03 4.97 -8.06
CA PRO A 125 17.42 6.13 -8.86
C PRO A 125 16.46 7.31 -8.68
N VAL A 126 16.98 8.53 -8.49
CA VAL A 126 16.12 9.72 -8.37
C VAL A 126 15.40 9.95 -9.70
N ALA A 127 14.07 9.82 -9.68
CA ALA A 127 13.20 10.21 -10.78
C ALA A 127 12.45 11.53 -10.47
N GLN A 128 11.90 12.16 -11.50
CA GLN A 128 11.08 13.36 -11.38
C GLN A 128 9.69 13.10 -11.97
N PRO A 129 8.82 12.34 -11.27
CA PRO A 129 7.47 12.10 -11.73
C PRO A 129 6.66 13.40 -11.77
N ASP A 130 5.69 13.44 -12.69
CA ASP A 130 4.71 14.52 -12.80
C ASP A 130 3.77 14.58 -11.58
N ASP A 131 2.99 15.66 -11.48
CA ASP A 131 2.11 15.92 -10.33
C ASP A 131 0.99 14.88 -10.16
N ILE A 132 0.53 14.25 -11.23
CA ILE A 132 -0.50 13.19 -11.19
C ILE A 132 0.13 11.89 -10.73
N THR A 133 1.29 11.51 -11.29
CA THR A 133 2.03 10.32 -10.89
C THR A 133 2.39 10.37 -9.39
N ARG A 134 2.75 11.55 -8.86
CA ARG A 134 3.01 11.77 -7.43
C ARG A 134 1.80 11.48 -6.51
N GLN A 135 0.58 11.50 -7.04
CA GLN A 135 -0.64 11.17 -6.26
C GLN A 135 -0.82 9.67 -6.01
N TYR A 136 -0.02 8.83 -6.65
CA TYR A 136 0.00 7.40 -6.38
C TYR A 136 1.07 7.03 -5.35
N GLY A 137 2.01 7.94 -5.05
CA GLY A 137 3.06 7.73 -4.06
C GLY A 137 4.42 7.55 -4.70
N ASP A 138 5.45 7.66 -3.87
CA ASP A 138 6.81 7.88 -4.38
C ASP A 138 7.42 6.60 -4.99
N TYR A 139 6.79 5.44 -4.76
CA TYR A 139 7.29 4.12 -5.18
C TYR A 139 6.80 3.69 -6.56
N VAL A 140 6.00 4.50 -7.25
CA VAL A 140 5.57 4.18 -8.61
C VAL A 140 6.78 4.18 -9.54
N ALA A 141 7.09 3.00 -10.09
CA ALA A 141 8.29 2.77 -10.89
C ALA A 141 8.39 3.71 -12.08
N GLN A 142 9.58 4.31 -12.24
CA GLN A 142 9.97 5.16 -13.35
C GLN A 142 11.16 4.53 -14.09
N ALA A 143 11.18 4.63 -15.41
CA ALA A 143 12.31 4.20 -16.22
C ALA A 143 13.19 5.39 -16.61
N LEU A 144 14.45 5.37 -16.20
CA LEU A 144 15.43 6.40 -16.54
C LEU A 144 16.23 6.01 -17.77
N THR A 145 16.14 6.85 -18.80
CA THR A 145 16.86 6.64 -20.06
C THR A 145 18.26 7.24 -20.00
N THR A 146 19.24 6.54 -20.58
CA THR A 146 20.65 6.96 -20.59
C THR A 146 21.12 7.46 -21.96
N THR A 147 20.37 7.22 -23.03
CA THR A 147 20.71 7.64 -24.39
C THR A 147 20.05 8.96 -24.77
N ALA A 148 20.86 9.99 -25.00
CA ALA A 148 20.42 11.28 -25.54
C ALA A 148 20.36 11.25 -27.07
N ASP A 149 19.23 11.62 -27.67
CA ASP A 149 19.17 11.94 -29.09
C ASP A 149 19.33 13.46 -29.28
N ASP A 150 19.93 13.88 -30.41
CA ASP A 150 20.32 15.28 -30.72
C ASP A 150 19.17 16.32 -30.67
N THR A 151 17.91 15.88 -30.52
CA THR A 151 16.71 16.73 -30.43
C THR A 151 16.12 16.83 -29.03
N ASP A 152 16.70 16.16 -28.03
CA ASP A 152 16.09 16.04 -26.70
C ASP A 152 16.33 17.26 -25.80
N GLN A 153 15.24 17.82 -25.26
CA GLN A 153 15.30 18.87 -24.25
C GLN A 153 15.85 18.39 -22.88
N ASP A 154 16.08 17.09 -22.71
CA ASP A 154 16.46 16.47 -21.42
C ASP A 154 17.83 15.77 -21.44
N SER A 155 18.76 16.24 -22.27
CA SER A 155 20.11 15.67 -22.40
C SER A 155 20.90 15.62 -21.08
N THR A 156 20.62 16.54 -20.15
CA THR A 156 21.29 16.58 -18.84
C THR A 156 20.82 15.44 -17.93
N ALA A 157 19.52 15.18 -17.80
CA ALA A 157 19.03 14.08 -16.96
C ALA A 157 19.51 12.72 -17.49
N LYS A 158 19.54 12.55 -18.82
CA LYS A 158 20.05 11.34 -19.47
C LYS A 158 21.55 11.13 -19.23
N THR A 159 22.34 12.21 -19.30
CA THR A 159 23.77 12.17 -18.96
C THR A 159 23.97 11.79 -17.50
N GLN A 160 23.22 12.40 -16.57
CA GLN A 160 23.32 12.06 -15.15
C GLN A 160 22.87 10.61 -14.86
N ALA A 161 21.88 10.11 -15.58
CA ALA A 161 21.47 8.71 -15.52
C ALA A 161 22.59 7.78 -16.01
N ALA A 162 23.26 8.12 -17.12
CA ALA A 162 24.42 7.38 -17.62
C ALA A 162 25.59 7.39 -16.63
N ASP A 163 25.89 8.54 -16.02
CA ASP A 163 26.94 8.69 -15.01
C ASP A 163 26.64 7.82 -13.77
N LEU A 164 25.37 7.75 -13.35
CA LEU A 164 24.95 6.87 -12.26
C LEU A 164 25.14 5.39 -12.65
N ALA A 165 24.78 5.00 -13.87
CA ALA A 165 24.96 3.62 -14.36
C ALA A 165 26.44 3.21 -14.38
N GLU A 166 27.34 4.13 -14.78
CA GLU A 166 28.78 3.90 -14.75
C GLU A 166 29.30 3.75 -13.31
N ALA A 167 28.85 4.62 -12.38
CA ALA A 167 29.24 4.53 -10.98
C ALA A 167 28.77 3.22 -10.31
N LEU A 168 27.55 2.76 -10.62
CA LEU A 168 27.04 1.48 -10.13
C LEU A 168 27.75 0.26 -10.76
N THR A 169 28.16 0.37 -12.02
CA THR A 169 29.01 -0.64 -12.68
C THR A 169 30.36 -0.73 -11.98
N LYS A 170 30.97 0.41 -11.65
CA LYS A 170 32.22 0.46 -10.88
C LYS A 170 32.05 -0.17 -9.49
N ALA A 171 30.93 0.07 -8.80
CA ALA A 171 30.64 -0.56 -7.51
C ALA A 171 30.64 -2.10 -7.62
N HIS A 172 29.95 -2.63 -8.63
CA HIS A 172 29.92 -4.07 -8.91
C HIS A 172 31.32 -4.61 -9.24
N ASP A 173 32.11 -3.91 -10.05
CA ASP A 173 33.48 -4.31 -10.39
C ASP A 173 34.42 -4.34 -9.16
N THR A 174 34.11 -3.57 -8.11
CA THR A 174 34.79 -3.61 -6.81
C THR A 174 34.25 -4.68 -5.86
N GLY A 175 33.26 -5.47 -6.27
CA GLY A 175 32.67 -6.54 -5.47
C GLY A 175 31.51 -6.12 -4.56
N ILE A 176 30.99 -4.90 -4.73
CA ILE A 176 29.81 -4.41 -4.01
C ILE A 176 28.56 -4.86 -4.76
N HIS A 177 27.67 -5.56 -4.08
CA HIS A 177 26.38 -5.94 -4.66
C HIS A 177 25.45 -4.74 -4.80
N VAL A 178 24.56 -4.74 -5.79
CA VAL A 178 23.58 -3.67 -6.01
C VAL A 178 22.16 -4.23 -6.08
N ILE A 179 21.29 -3.71 -5.22
CA ILE A 179 19.85 -3.90 -5.27
C ILE A 179 19.20 -2.62 -5.79
N LEU A 180 18.59 -2.70 -6.97
CA LEU A 180 17.84 -1.59 -7.56
C LEU A 180 16.40 -1.61 -7.07
N VAL A 181 15.87 -0.47 -6.62
CA VAL A 181 14.55 -0.36 -6.00
C VAL A 181 13.63 0.55 -6.80
N SER A 182 12.50 -0.01 -7.26
CA SER A 182 11.43 0.61 -8.04
C SER A 182 11.84 1.23 -9.37
N ASN A 183 12.68 2.26 -9.37
CA ASN A 183 13.08 2.94 -10.60
C ASN A 183 14.16 2.15 -11.34
N THR A 184 14.01 2.03 -12.65
CA THR A 184 14.96 1.31 -13.51
C THR A 184 15.92 2.27 -14.19
N LEU A 185 17.10 1.78 -14.56
CA LEU A 185 18.15 2.55 -15.21
C LEU A 185 18.62 1.82 -16.47
N ASP A 186 18.46 2.46 -17.63
CA ASP A 186 18.82 1.85 -18.92
C ASP A 186 20.31 1.51 -19.01
N GLY A 187 20.60 0.32 -19.53
CA GLY A 187 21.98 -0.14 -19.71
C GLY A 187 22.65 -0.67 -18.44
N TYR A 188 21.92 -0.80 -17.33
CA TYR A 188 22.44 -1.33 -16.07
C TYR A 188 21.77 -2.66 -15.66
N THR A 189 22.55 -3.57 -15.09
CA THR A 189 22.08 -4.87 -14.56
C THR A 189 22.45 -4.99 -13.08
N PRO A 190 21.49 -4.91 -12.14
CA PRO A 190 21.74 -5.12 -10.72
C PRO A 190 21.78 -6.62 -10.33
N ASP A 191 22.26 -6.93 -9.11
CA ASP A 191 22.20 -8.27 -8.53
C ASP A 191 20.77 -8.70 -8.18
N ALA A 192 19.92 -7.72 -7.84
CA ALA A 192 18.50 -7.91 -7.58
C ALA A 192 17.70 -6.67 -7.95
N TYR A 193 16.44 -6.87 -8.31
CA TYR A 193 15.50 -5.79 -8.57
C TYR A 193 14.30 -5.90 -7.62
N VAL A 194 13.90 -4.78 -7.04
CA VAL A 194 12.68 -4.67 -6.25
C VAL A 194 11.66 -3.96 -7.11
N ASN A 195 10.78 -4.74 -7.74
CA ASN A 195 9.67 -4.21 -8.51
C ASN A 195 8.55 -3.83 -7.54
N MET A 196 8.44 -2.55 -7.23
CA MET A 196 7.26 -1.99 -6.56
C MET A 196 6.16 -1.82 -7.64
N SER A 197 5.21 -0.90 -7.44
CA SER A 197 4.05 -0.80 -8.30
C SER A 197 4.27 0.05 -9.55
N THR A 198 3.47 -0.25 -10.56
CA THR A 198 3.23 0.62 -11.70
C THR A 198 1.82 1.21 -11.63
N ILE A 199 1.55 2.29 -12.38
CA ILE A 199 0.18 2.83 -12.48
C ILE A 199 -0.78 1.77 -13.03
N ARG A 200 -0.36 0.99 -14.03
CA ARG A 200 -1.14 -0.13 -14.59
C ARG A 200 -1.54 -1.14 -13.54
N GLU A 201 -0.60 -1.55 -12.69
CA GLU A 201 -0.86 -2.52 -11.61
C GLU A 201 -1.84 -1.98 -10.56
N ILE A 202 -1.67 -0.71 -10.18
CA ILE A 202 -2.61 -0.02 -9.28
C ILE A 202 -4.00 -0.02 -9.91
N ALA A 203 -4.10 0.39 -11.18
CA ALA A 203 -5.36 0.46 -11.90
C ALA A 203 -6.07 -0.90 -12.01
N HIS A 204 -5.32 -1.94 -12.38
CA HIS A 204 -5.80 -3.32 -12.44
C HIS A 204 -6.28 -3.81 -11.06
N THR A 205 -5.54 -3.50 -10.00
CA THR A 205 -5.90 -3.89 -8.63
C THR A 205 -7.19 -3.22 -8.18
N GLN A 206 -7.33 -1.90 -8.41
CA GLN A 206 -8.57 -1.17 -8.09
C GLN A 206 -9.77 -1.73 -8.88
N ALA A 207 -9.58 -2.01 -10.17
CA ALA A 207 -10.61 -2.61 -11.01
C ALA A 207 -11.03 -4.00 -10.53
N THR A 208 -10.07 -4.84 -10.12
CA THR A 208 -10.32 -6.18 -9.55
C THR A 208 -11.13 -6.09 -8.27
N LEU A 209 -10.72 -5.22 -7.34
CA LEU A 209 -11.43 -5.01 -6.08
C LEU A 209 -12.87 -4.54 -6.30
N LEU A 210 -13.07 -3.60 -7.23
CA LEU A 210 -14.41 -3.12 -7.60
C LEU A 210 -15.25 -4.24 -8.22
N ALA A 211 -14.70 -5.01 -9.15
CA ALA A 211 -15.39 -6.09 -9.83
C ALA A 211 -15.84 -7.19 -8.87
N ASP A 212 -14.97 -7.57 -7.93
CA ASP A 212 -15.25 -8.56 -6.90
C ASP A 212 -16.32 -8.07 -5.92
N LYS A 213 -16.20 -6.81 -5.47
CA LYS A 213 -17.14 -6.22 -4.52
C LYS A 213 -18.54 -6.03 -5.12
N LEU A 214 -18.62 -5.67 -6.39
CA LEU A 214 -19.87 -5.60 -7.16
C LEU A 214 -20.38 -6.97 -7.62
N VAL A 215 -19.55 -8.01 -7.48
CA VAL A 215 -19.84 -9.37 -7.93
C VAL A 215 -20.20 -9.38 -9.42
N LEU A 216 -19.41 -8.69 -10.25
CA LEU A 216 -19.68 -8.53 -11.69
C LEU A 216 -19.80 -9.86 -12.44
N SER A 217 -19.16 -10.92 -11.92
CA SER A 217 -19.31 -12.30 -12.43
C SER A 217 -20.76 -12.81 -12.42
N LYS A 218 -21.67 -12.18 -11.67
CA LYS A 218 -23.11 -12.50 -11.64
C LYS A 218 -23.99 -11.44 -12.31
N ALA A 219 -23.42 -10.33 -12.73
CA ALA A 219 -24.14 -9.28 -13.45
C ALA A 219 -24.44 -9.74 -14.88
N THR A 220 -25.54 -9.24 -15.45
CA THR A 220 -25.98 -9.59 -16.80
C THR A 220 -26.50 -8.33 -17.49
N LYS A 221 -26.71 -8.40 -18.81
CA LYS A 221 -27.34 -7.30 -19.55
C LYS A 221 -28.73 -6.91 -19.02
N ASP A 222 -29.46 -7.86 -18.46
CA ASP A 222 -30.81 -7.63 -17.91
C ASP A 222 -30.75 -7.06 -16.47
N ASN A 223 -29.61 -7.20 -15.80
CA ASN A 223 -29.35 -6.65 -14.47
C ASN A 223 -27.89 -6.15 -14.38
N PRO A 224 -27.56 -5.06 -15.09
CA PRO A 224 -26.20 -4.56 -15.17
C PRO A 224 -25.78 -3.87 -13.88
N LYS A 225 -24.48 -3.67 -13.72
CA LYS A 225 -23.89 -2.79 -12.70
C LYS A 225 -23.39 -1.49 -13.34
N ASN A 226 -23.79 -0.37 -12.74
CA ASN A 226 -23.46 0.95 -13.23
C ASN A 226 -22.15 1.44 -12.63
N ILE A 227 -21.15 1.69 -13.47
CA ILE A 227 -19.78 2.02 -13.07
C ILE A 227 -19.28 3.27 -13.79
N GLU A 228 -18.74 4.22 -13.03
CA GLU A 228 -17.96 5.34 -13.56
C GLU A 228 -16.47 5.17 -13.25
N ILE A 229 -15.60 5.47 -14.23
CA ILE A 229 -14.14 5.46 -14.06
C ILE A 229 -13.63 6.90 -14.07
N LEU A 230 -12.95 7.32 -13.00
CA LEU A 230 -12.32 8.64 -12.91
C LEU A 230 -10.80 8.48 -13.01
N LEU A 231 -10.28 8.66 -14.23
CA LEU A 231 -8.86 8.61 -14.52
C LEU A 231 -8.30 10.04 -14.62
N PRO A 232 -7.46 10.51 -13.68
CA PRO A 232 -6.81 11.80 -13.82
C PRO A 232 -5.75 11.72 -14.92
N SER A 233 -5.82 12.62 -15.91
CA SER A 233 -4.84 12.69 -17.00
C SER A 233 -3.67 13.59 -16.62
N ASN A 234 -2.46 13.11 -16.90
CA ASN A 234 -1.22 13.90 -16.78
C ASN A 234 -0.82 14.61 -18.09
N GLY A 235 -1.63 14.47 -19.15
CA GLY A 235 -1.32 14.98 -20.49
C GLY A 235 -0.31 14.13 -21.27
N ASP A 236 0.15 13.01 -20.70
CA ASP A 236 0.90 11.97 -21.39
C ASP A 236 -0.05 10.80 -21.72
N ASP A 237 -0.42 10.73 -23.00
CA ASP A 237 -1.27 9.67 -23.53
C ASP A 237 -0.77 8.26 -23.19
N ASN A 238 0.55 8.04 -23.05
CA ASN A 238 1.08 6.70 -22.75
C ASN A 238 0.74 6.26 -21.33
N ALA A 239 0.94 7.14 -20.34
CA ALA A 239 0.62 6.85 -18.96
C ALA A 239 -0.89 6.61 -18.76
N ASP A 240 -1.72 7.43 -19.41
CA ASP A 240 -3.18 7.31 -19.37
C ASP A 240 -3.65 6.00 -20.02
N ARG A 241 -3.03 5.60 -21.14
CA ARG A 241 -3.30 4.32 -21.82
C ARG A 241 -2.93 3.12 -20.95
N GLU A 242 -1.76 3.13 -20.32
CA GLU A 242 -1.32 2.03 -19.45
C GLU A 242 -2.23 1.88 -18.22
N ALA A 243 -2.62 3.01 -17.62
CA ALA A 243 -3.59 3.02 -16.53
C ALA A 243 -4.93 2.41 -16.98
N PHE A 244 -5.49 2.90 -18.09
CA PHE A 244 -6.75 2.38 -18.61
C PHE A 244 -6.66 0.92 -19.05
N ALA A 245 -5.55 0.49 -19.64
CA ALA A 245 -5.32 -0.90 -20.03
C ALA A 245 -5.41 -1.85 -18.82
N GLY A 246 -4.82 -1.46 -17.67
CA GLY A 246 -4.96 -2.20 -16.42
C GLY A 246 -6.42 -2.31 -15.95
N ILE A 247 -7.20 -1.23 -16.07
CA ILE A 247 -8.64 -1.24 -15.75
C ILE A 247 -9.41 -2.13 -16.72
N TRP A 248 -9.15 -1.97 -18.02
CA TRP A 248 -9.91 -2.57 -19.10
C TRP A 248 -9.69 -4.08 -19.19
N GLU A 249 -8.51 -4.57 -18.80
CA GLU A 249 -8.24 -6.01 -18.64
C GLU A 249 -9.26 -6.69 -17.71
N VAL A 250 -9.70 -5.98 -16.66
CA VAL A 250 -10.68 -6.50 -15.69
C VAL A 250 -12.11 -6.15 -16.09
N LEU A 251 -12.40 -4.88 -16.37
CA LEU A 251 -13.77 -4.39 -16.55
C LEU A 251 -14.27 -4.52 -17.99
N GLY A 252 -13.39 -4.53 -18.98
CA GLY A 252 -13.71 -4.57 -20.41
C GLY A 252 -14.65 -5.72 -20.79
N PRO A 253 -14.43 -6.97 -20.35
CA PRO A 253 -15.36 -8.09 -20.61
C PRO A 253 -16.79 -7.85 -20.09
N TYR A 254 -16.96 -7.13 -18.98
CA TYR A 254 -18.27 -6.81 -18.42
C TYR A 254 -18.97 -5.69 -19.19
N PHE A 255 -18.23 -4.68 -19.65
CA PHE A 255 -18.78 -3.65 -20.54
C PHE A 255 -19.17 -4.25 -21.91
N ALA A 256 -18.32 -5.10 -22.50
CA ALA A 256 -18.60 -5.74 -23.79
C ALA A 256 -19.86 -6.63 -23.76
N SER A 257 -20.10 -7.34 -22.65
CA SER A 257 -21.30 -8.17 -22.46
C SER A 257 -22.56 -7.36 -22.06
N GLY A 258 -22.40 -6.09 -21.69
CA GLY A 258 -23.45 -5.25 -21.12
C GLY A 258 -23.77 -5.58 -19.65
N ALA A 259 -22.96 -6.41 -18.98
CA ALA A 259 -23.07 -6.66 -17.55
C ALA A 259 -22.59 -5.47 -16.70
N ALA A 260 -21.76 -4.59 -17.28
CA ALA A 260 -21.46 -3.27 -16.75
C ALA A 260 -21.89 -2.17 -17.73
N THR A 261 -22.36 -1.05 -17.19
CA THR A 261 -22.80 0.14 -17.95
C THR A 261 -22.21 1.40 -17.32
N SER A 262 -21.98 2.45 -18.11
CA SER A 262 -21.57 3.77 -17.59
C SER A 262 -22.79 4.69 -17.56
N PRO A 263 -23.18 5.23 -16.39
CA PRO A 263 -24.27 6.21 -16.26
C PRO A 263 -24.18 7.37 -17.24
N SER A 264 -22.97 7.89 -17.46
CA SER A 264 -22.73 9.01 -18.38
C SER A 264 -22.74 8.63 -19.86
N GLY A 265 -22.70 7.32 -20.16
CA GLY A 265 -22.56 6.80 -21.52
C GLY A 265 -21.15 6.91 -22.12
N LEU A 266 -20.17 7.37 -21.35
CA LEU A 266 -18.76 7.48 -21.79
C LEU A 266 -18.15 6.11 -22.13
N LEU A 267 -18.65 5.04 -21.51
CA LEU A 267 -18.32 3.67 -21.87
C LEU A 267 -19.58 2.88 -22.21
N ASN A 268 -19.48 2.03 -23.22
CA ASN A 268 -20.58 1.21 -23.71
C ASN A 268 -20.07 -0.12 -24.30
N THR A 269 -20.97 -0.93 -24.84
CA THR A 269 -20.64 -2.27 -25.38
C THR A 269 -19.70 -2.25 -26.60
N THR A 270 -19.42 -1.07 -27.16
CA THR A 270 -18.48 -0.89 -28.29
C THR A 270 -17.16 -0.25 -27.87
N SER A 271 -17.02 0.12 -26.59
CA SER A 271 -15.75 0.58 -26.04
C SER A 271 -14.70 -0.53 -26.07
N ASP A 272 -13.44 -0.12 -26.12
CA ASP A 272 -12.26 -0.98 -26.19
C ASP A 272 -11.06 -0.30 -25.49
N GLU A 273 -9.88 -0.90 -25.58
CA GLU A 273 -8.62 -0.37 -25.03
C GLU A 273 -8.26 1.06 -25.49
N ASN A 274 -8.82 1.53 -26.62
CA ASN A 274 -8.59 2.87 -27.15
C ASN A 274 -9.56 3.91 -26.59
N SER A 275 -10.52 3.50 -25.76
CA SER A 275 -11.53 4.38 -25.15
C SER A 275 -11.02 5.13 -23.90
N TRP A 276 -9.73 5.01 -23.56
CA TRP A 276 -9.11 5.63 -22.37
C TRP A 276 -9.42 7.12 -22.24
N ASN A 277 -9.38 7.86 -23.34
CA ASN A 277 -9.58 9.32 -23.36
C ASN A 277 -11.02 9.76 -23.06
N GLN A 278 -11.99 8.83 -23.08
CA GLN A 278 -13.37 9.12 -22.74
C GLN A 278 -13.56 9.25 -21.24
N VAL A 279 -12.75 8.53 -20.44
CA VAL A 279 -12.87 8.48 -18.98
C VAL A 279 -11.87 9.39 -18.26
N THR A 280 -10.97 10.03 -18.99
CA THR A 280 -10.01 10.96 -18.41
C THR A 280 -10.65 12.28 -17.98
N PHE A 281 -10.01 12.97 -17.04
CA PHE A 281 -10.27 14.39 -16.74
C PHE A 281 -8.96 15.10 -16.41
N THR A 282 -8.92 16.42 -16.60
CA THR A 282 -7.74 17.25 -16.31
C THR A 282 -7.88 17.91 -14.94
N GLY A 283 -6.79 17.92 -14.17
CA GLY A 283 -6.69 18.62 -12.90
C GLY A 283 -5.96 17.80 -11.84
N THR A 284 -5.21 18.48 -10.98
CA THR A 284 -4.39 17.86 -9.92
C THR A 284 -5.03 18.02 -8.53
N ASP A 285 -6.32 18.38 -8.48
CA ASP A 285 -7.03 18.70 -7.27
C ASP A 285 -8.38 17.98 -7.13
N LYS A 286 -8.90 18.03 -5.91
CA LYS A 286 -10.18 17.45 -5.53
C LYS A 286 -11.36 18.04 -6.32
N ASP A 287 -11.33 19.34 -6.60
CA ASP A 287 -12.47 20.05 -7.20
C ASP A 287 -12.64 19.66 -8.68
N SER A 288 -11.53 19.39 -9.36
CA SER A 288 -11.52 18.88 -10.73
C SER A 288 -12.16 17.49 -10.81
N ALA A 289 -11.79 16.58 -9.89
CA ALA A 289 -12.41 15.25 -9.80
C ALA A 289 -13.90 15.34 -9.42
N LYS A 290 -14.26 16.24 -8.50
CA LYS A 290 -15.65 16.52 -8.11
C LYS A 290 -16.47 17.00 -9.31
N ALA A 291 -15.96 17.98 -10.07
CA ALA A 291 -16.63 18.53 -11.24
C ALA A 291 -16.80 17.47 -12.34
N ALA A 292 -15.79 16.62 -12.55
CA ALA A 292 -15.86 15.53 -13.52
C ALA A 292 -17.00 14.55 -13.19
N LEU A 293 -17.08 14.05 -11.95
CA LEU A 293 -18.15 13.13 -11.56
C LEU A 293 -19.53 13.80 -11.55
N ALA A 294 -19.63 15.03 -11.03
CA ALA A 294 -20.88 15.77 -10.99
C ALA A 294 -21.46 16.00 -12.38
N SER A 295 -20.60 16.29 -13.38
CA SER A 295 -21.04 16.45 -14.77
C SER A 295 -21.52 15.13 -15.37
N ARG A 296 -20.95 14.00 -14.99
CA ARG A 296 -21.27 12.66 -15.50
C ARG A 296 -22.54 12.08 -14.90
N LEU A 297 -22.87 12.48 -13.67
CA LEU A 297 -24.06 12.03 -12.94
C LEU A 297 -25.22 13.03 -12.96
N LYS A 298 -25.14 14.06 -13.80
CA LYS A 298 -26.19 15.07 -13.92
C LYS A 298 -27.45 14.48 -14.54
N ALA A 299 -28.53 14.42 -13.79
CA ALA A 299 -29.86 14.09 -14.29
C ALA A 299 -30.60 15.32 -14.84
N ASP A 300 -31.56 15.10 -15.74
CA ASP A 300 -32.42 16.15 -16.30
C ASP A 300 -33.44 16.68 -15.27
N ASP A 301 -33.90 15.81 -14.37
CA ASP A 301 -34.76 16.14 -13.24
C ASP A 301 -33.93 16.19 -11.96
N ALA A 302 -34.05 17.29 -11.21
CA ALA A 302 -33.34 17.50 -9.95
C ALA A 302 -33.77 16.52 -8.82
N ASN A 303 -34.87 15.79 -9.00
CA ASN A 303 -35.38 14.81 -8.05
C ASN A 303 -35.08 13.35 -8.45
N VAL A 304 -34.22 13.14 -9.44
CA VAL A 304 -33.85 11.80 -9.93
C VAL A 304 -32.33 11.65 -9.91
N HIS A 305 -31.85 10.56 -9.33
CA HIS A 305 -30.46 10.16 -9.37
C HIS A 305 -30.22 9.19 -10.53
N LEU A 306 -29.10 9.36 -11.24
CA LEU A 306 -28.65 8.30 -12.14
C LEU A 306 -28.20 7.09 -11.30
N PRO A 307 -28.63 5.86 -11.62
CA PRO A 307 -28.22 4.69 -10.86
C PRO A 307 -26.70 4.51 -10.99
N ILE A 308 -26.02 4.35 -9.86
CA ILE A 308 -24.58 4.09 -9.82
C ILE A 308 -24.28 3.07 -8.73
N ASP A 309 -23.58 2.00 -9.10
CA ASP A 309 -23.15 0.95 -8.17
C ASP A 309 -21.69 1.15 -7.75
N GLY A 310 -20.85 1.74 -8.61
CA GLY A 310 -19.43 1.89 -8.38
C GLY A 310 -18.78 3.11 -9.04
N VAL A 311 -17.82 3.70 -8.35
CA VAL A 311 -16.89 4.70 -8.89
C VAL A 311 -15.47 4.16 -8.70
N LEU A 312 -14.78 3.88 -9.81
CA LEU A 312 -13.35 3.60 -9.81
C LEU A 312 -12.61 4.93 -9.78
N ALA A 313 -12.23 5.37 -8.59
CA ALA A 313 -11.33 6.49 -8.41
C ALA A 313 -9.89 5.95 -8.27
N MET A 314 -9.00 6.46 -9.13
CA MET A 314 -7.65 5.93 -9.28
C MET A 314 -6.73 6.19 -8.08
N ASN A 315 -6.97 7.27 -7.33
CA ASN A 315 -6.26 7.59 -6.10
C ASN A 315 -7.20 8.27 -5.10
N ASP A 316 -6.72 8.47 -3.86
CA ASP A 316 -7.52 9.03 -2.78
C ASP A 316 -7.90 10.50 -2.98
N LEU A 317 -7.10 11.29 -3.72
CA LEU A 317 -7.48 12.65 -4.06
C LEU A 317 -8.72 12.66 -4.97
N VAL A 318 -8.72 11.79 -5.98
CA VAL A 318 -9.87 11.58 -6.87
C VAL A 318 -11.06 11.02 -6.10
N ALA A 319 -10.83 10.08 -5.18
CA ALA A 319 -11.88 9.53 -4.32
C ALA A 319 -12.51 10.61 -3.42
N SER A 320 -11.71 11.56 -2.91
CA SER A 320 -12.22 12.69 -2.13
C SER A 320 -13.13 13.60 -2.98
N GLY A 321 -12.78 13.82 -4.25
CA GLY A 321 -13.60 14.57 -5.20
C GLY A 321 -14.91 13.83 -5.52
N ALA A 322 -14.81 12.54 -5.80
CA ALA A 322 -15.95 11.66 -6.08
C ALA A 322 -16.96 11.62 -4.93
N THR A 323 -16.49 11.33 -3.71
CA THR A 323 -17.34 11.31 -2.51
C THR A 323 -18.00 12.67 -2.25
N SER A 324 -17.31 13.78 -2.53
CA SER A 324 -17.89 15.11 -2.39
C SER A 324 -18.94 15.41 -3.47
N ALA A 325 -18.75 14.92 -4.70
CA ALA A 325 -19.76 15.05 -5.75
C ALA A 325 -21.01 14.23 -5.43
N LEU A 326 -20.85 12.99 -4.97
CA LEU A 326 -21.97 12.12 -4.58
C LEU A 326 -22.79 12.74 -3.45
N ALA A 327 -22.14 13.30 -2.44
CA ALA A 327 -22.82 13.99 -1.34
C ALA A 327 -23.58 15.24 -1.83
N ASP A 328 -22.97 16.07 -2.68
CA ASP A 328 -23.61 17.26 -3.24
C ASP A 328 -24.80 16.93 -4.15
N LEU A 329 -24.73 15.78 -4.84
CA LEU A 329 -25.81 15.29 -5.70
C LEU A 329 -26.97 14.66 -4.92
N GLY A 330 -26.79 14.36 -3.62
CA GLY A 330 -27.85 13.81 -2.76
C GLY A 330 -27.84 12.29 -2.61
N TYR A 331 -26.78 11.59 -3.03
CA TYR A 331 -26.66 10.16 -2.75
C TYR A 331 -26.51 9.91 -1.24
N GLU A 332 -27.16 8.87 -0.74
CA GLU A 332 -27.33 8.55 0.68
C GLU A 332 -26.78 7.17 1.04
N GLY A 333 -26.29 7.04 2.28
CA GLY A 333 -25.75 5.79 2.82
C GLY A 333 -24.23 5.73 2.74
N THR A 334 -23.69 4.52 2.82
CA THR A 334 -22.24 4.24 2.75
C THR A 334 -22.00 2.89 2.09
N ALA A 335 -20.81 2.69 1.53
CA ALA A 335 -20.38 1.41 0.97
C ALA A 335 -19.73 0.49 2.02
N ALA A 336 -19.87 0.80 3.32
CA ALA A 336 -19.29 0.02 4.40
C ALA A 336 -19.82 -1.43 4.38
N ASP A 337 -18.90 -2.39 4.57
CA ASP A 337 -19.25 -3.79 4.85
C ASP A 337 -20.03 -3.99 6.16
N ILE A 338 -20.11 -2.94 7.00
CA ILE A 338 -20.75 -2.92 8.30
C ILE A 338 -21.85 -1.87 8.28
N ASN A 339 -23.07 -2.29 8.64
CA ASN A 339 -24.26 -1.46 8.72
C ASN A 339 -24.02 -0.20 9.60
N PRO A 340 -24.23 1.03 9.07
CA PRO A 340 -23.95 2.29 9.78
C PRO A 340 -24.87 2.57 10.99
N LYS A 341 -25.75 1.64 11.38
CA LYS A 341 -26.47 1.71 12.66
C LYS A 341 -25.60 1.53 13.90
N ILE A 342 -24.29 1.28 13.75
CA ILE A 342 -23.33 1.46 14.84
C ILE A 342 -22.95 2.94 14.87
N THR A 343 -23.68 3.72 15.67
CA THR A 343 -23.28 5.08 16.04
C THR A 343 -21.85 5.07 16.60
N ILE A 344 -21.10 6.16 16.42
CA ILE A 344 -19.70 6.33 16.84
C ILE A 344 -19.47 5.86 18.31
N GLY A 345 -20.49 5.96 19.17
CA GLY A 345 -20.44 5.42 20.55
C GLY A 345 -20.34 3.89 20.66
N GLY A 346 -20.86 3.11 19.71
CA GLY A 346 -20.77 1.64 19.69
C GLY A 346 -19.45 1.09 19.11
N ILE A 347 -18.64 1.96 18.49
CA ILE A 347 -17.30 1.60 18.01
C ILE A 347 -16.30 1.67 19.18
N VAL A 348 -16.46 2.64 20.09
CA VAL A 348 -15.59 2.80 21.27
C VAL A 348 -15.66 1.58 22.21
N ASP A 349 -16.83 0.95 22.35
CA ASP A 349 -16.99 -0.25 23.18
C ASP A 349 -16.46 -1.54 22.52
N ASN A 350 -16.40 -1.61 21.18
CA ASN A 350 -15.86 -2.77 20.46
C ASN A 350 -14.34 -2.67 20.20
N ILE A 351 -13.76 -1.46 20.19
CA ILE A 351 -12.29 -1.29 20.16
C ILE A 351 -11.65 -1.69 21.49
N ALA A 352 -12.38 -1.56 22.61
CA ALA A 352 -11.92 -1.99 23.93
C ALA A 352 -12.10 -3.50 24.21
N GLY A 353 -12.81 -4.23 23.35
CA GLY A 353 -13.15 -5.64 23.59
C GLY A 353 -13.01 -6.50 22.34
N ASN A 354 -12.04 -7.42 22.35
CA ASN A 354 -11.82 -8.48 21.35
C ASN A 354 -13.10 -9.28 21.04
N LYS A 355 -13.94 -8.78 20.12
CA LYS A 355 -15.06 -9.53 19.55
C LYS A 355 -15.05 -9.41 18.04
N ASP A 356 -14.97 -10.56 17.39
CA ASP A 356 -15.22 -10.71 15.96
C ASP A 356 -16.59 -10.14 15.60
N LEU A 357 -16.58 -9.13 14.73
CA LEU A 357 -17.78 -8.53 14.18
C LEU A 357 -18.44 -9.53 13.23
N LYS A 358 -19.66 -9.96 13.58
CA LYS A 358 -20.45 -10.83 12.70
C LYS A 358 -20.87 -10.05 11.45
N LYS A 359 -20.42 -10.56 10.31
CA LYS A 359 -20.71 -10.07 8.96
C LYS A 359 -22.10 -10.55 8.54
N ASP A 360 -23.02 -9.65 8.27
CA ASP A 360 -24.27 -9.97 7.57
C ASP A 360 -24.37 -9.12 6.30
N LYS A 361 -24.87 -9.72 5.21
CA LYS A 361 -25.00 -9.09 3.89
C LYS A 361 -26.07 -8.00 3.94
N VAL A 362 -25.81 -6.86 3.28
CA VAL A 362 -26.82 -5.82 3.03
C VAL A 362 -27.96 -6.43 2.20
N PRO A 363 -29.23 -6.34 2.64
CA PRO A 363 -30.38 -6.82 1.87
C PRO A 363 -30.47 -6.09 0.53
N GLU A 364 -30.58 -6.85 -0.55
CA GLU A 364 -30.85 -6.30 -1.89
C GLU A 364 -32.24 -5.63 -1.90
N PRO A 365 -32.41 -4.47 -2.56
CA PRO A 365 -33.73 -3.93 -2.85
C PRO A 365 -34.50 -4.97 -3.68
N GLN A 366 -35.61 -5.46 -3.15
CA GLN A 366 -36.50 -6.35 -3.88
C GLN A 366 -37.16 -5.55 -5.01
N LYS A 367 -36.73 -5.76 -6.26
CA LYS A 367 -37.59 -5.48 -7.41
C LYS A 367 -38.74 -6.48 -7.33
N VAL A 368 -39.90 -6.00 -6.89
CA VAL A 368 -41.13 -6.79 -6.84
C VAL A 368 -41.49 -7.16 -8.27
N ALA A 369 -41.36 -8.42 -8.62
CA ALA A 369 -41.94 -8.96 -9.84
C ALA A 369 -43.48 -8.90 -9.67
N PRO A 370 -44.25 -8.43 -10.67
CA PRO A 370 -45.70 -8.50 -10.57
C PRO A 370 -46.12 -9.98 -10.58
N GLU A 371 -46.73 -10.42 -9.48
CA GLU A 371 -47.39 -11.71 -9.41
C GLU A 371 -48.56 -11.74 -10.41
N ALA A 372 -48.59 -12.78 -11.24
CA ALA A 372 -49.70 -13.04 -12.13
C ALA A 372 -50.87 -13.60 -11.32
N GLU A 373 -51.82 -12.74 -10.95
CA GLU A 373 -53.15 -13.20 -10.54
C GLU A 373 -54.03 -13.36 -11.78
N GLU A 374 -54.38 -14.62 -12.08
CA GLU A 374 -55.46 -14.95 -13.01
C GLU A 374 -56.82 -14.63 -12.36
N ASN A 375 -57.64 -13.78 -13.01
CA ASN A 375 -59.08 -14.00 -13.05
C ASN A 375 -59.76 -13.29 -14.24
N PRO A 376 -60.83 -13.87 -14.80
CA PRO A 376 -61.38 -13.49 -16.10
C PRO A 376 -62.54 -12.48 -16.02
N ASP A 377 -62.76 -11.83 -17.15
CA ASP A 377 -63.98 -11.15 -17.61
C ASP A 377 -64.49 -9.92 -16.81
N THR A 378 -64.38 -8.74 -17.42
CA THR A 378 -65.54 -8.03 -17.99
C THR A 378 -65.12 -6.76 -18.73
N ASP A 379 -65.61 -6.65 -19.97
CA ASP A 379 -65.51 -5.50 -20.85
C ASP A 379 -66.10 -4.22 -20.25
N SER A 380 -65.37 -3.11 -20.30
CA SER A 380 -65.90 -1.81 -20.76
C SER A 380 -64.78 -0.80 -20.98
N ALA A 381 -64.89 -0.11 -22.11
CA ALA A 381 -63.93 0.82 -22.66
C ALA A 381 -63.84 2.15 -21.90
N ASP A 382 -62.72 2.81 -22.15
CA ASP A 382 -62.44 4.26 -22.10
C ASP A 382 -61.58 4.75 -20.93
N SER A 383 -60.33 5.05 -21.31
CA SER A 383 -59.31 5.95 -20.75
C SER A 383 -57.95 5.26 -20.61
N SER A 384 -57.19 5.27 -21.70
CA SER A 384 -55.75 4.98 -21.67
C SER A 384 -55.01 6.17 -21.07
N GLU A 385 -55.14 6.36 -19.76
CA GLU A 385 -54.09 7.02 -18.98
C GLU A 385 -53.06 5.93 -18.70
N GLY A 386 -51.97 5.95 -19.47
CA GLY A 386 -50.84 5.07 -19.23
C GLY A 386 -50.37 5.28 -17.79
N GLN A 387 -50.48 4.25 -16.96
CA GLN A 387 -49.76 4.18 -15.69
C GLN A 387 -48.27 4.31 -16.00
N GLN A 388 -47.79 5.55 -15.94
CA GLN A 388 -46.38 5.86 -15.81
C GLN A 388 -45.99 5.26 -14.46
N SER A 389 -45.36 4.08 -14.48
CA SER A 389 -44.65 3.59 -13.31
C SER A 389 -43.77 4.72 -12.84
N ALA A 390 -44.08 5.28 -11.65
CA ALA A 390 -43.26 6.32 -11.07
C ALA A 390 -41.83 5.79 -11.04
N VAL A 391 -40.90 6.48 -11.70
CA VAL A 391 -39.48 6.19 -11.58
C VAL A 391 -39.16 6.33 -10.10
N VAL A 392 -38.97 5.20 -9.41
CA VAL A 392 -38.57 5.21 -8.01
C VAL A 392 -37.13 5.66 -8.00
N ASP A 393 -36.90 6.85 -7.44
CA ASP A 393 -35.55 7.37 -7.23
C ASP A 393 -34.77 6.42 -6.30
N ASP A 394 -33.50 6.18 -6.63
CA ASP A 394 -32.60 5.31 -5.86
C ASP A 394 -31.29 6.06 -5.59
N PRO A 395 -31.23 6.84 -4.49
CA PRO A 395 -30.05 7.61 -4.13
C PRO A 395 -28.98 6.76 -3.46
N ALA A 396 -28.95 5.43 -3.60
CA ALA A 396 -28.00 4.59 -2.88
C ALA A 396 -26.52 4.96 -3.17
N TRP A 397 -25.74 5.10 -2.10
CA TRP A 397 -24.31 5.39 -2.18
C TRP A 397 -23.52 4.27 -2.88
N PRO A 398 -22.70 4.58 -3.91
CA PRO A 398 -21.92 3.59 -4.63
C PRO A 398 -20.64 3.17 -3.88
N ILE A 399 -20.04 2.07 -4.30
CA ILE A 399 -18.67 1.71 -3.91
C ILE A 399 -17.71 2.73 -4.52
N VAL A 400 -16.88 3.37 -3.71
CA VAL A 400 -15.82 4.28 -4.19
C VAL A 400 -14.46 3.70 -3.82
N THR A 401 -13.63 3.45 -4.83
CA THR A 401 -12.25 2.96 -4.63
C THR A 401 -11.25 4.09 -4.42
N GLY A 402 -9.96 3.79 -4.27
CA GLY A 402 -8.91 4.78 -4.07
C GLY A 402 -7.54 4.14 -3.83
N TYR A 403 -6.50 4.96 -3.81
CA TYR A 403 -5.12 4.51 -3.64
C TYR A 403 -4.27 5.63 -3.03
N GLY A 404 -3.31 5.24 -2.20
CA GLY A 404 -2.35 6.09 -1.50
C GLY A 404 -2.51 6.14 0.02
N ALA A 405 -3.66 5.70 0.55
CA ALA A 405 -4.03 5.73 1.96
C ALA A 405 -3.86 7.11 2.62
N TYR A 406 -4.30 8.17 1.95
CA TYR A 406 -4.09 9.56 2.37
C TYR A 406 -4.66 9.77 3.77
N PRO A 407 -3.90 10.34 4.72
CA PRO A 407 -4.42 10.68 6.04
C PRO A 407 -5.72 11.48 5.99
N SER A 408 -5.85 12.43 5.04
CA SER A 408 -7.07 13.21 4.86
C SER A 408 -8.32 12.39 4.49
N ASN A 409 -8.13 11.17 3.97
CA ASN A 409 -9.20 10.30 3.48
C ASN A 409 -9.50 9.13 4.41
N LEU A 410 -8.66 8.84 5.40
CA LEU A 410 -8.86 7.68 6.27
C LEU A 410 -10.19 7.71 7.01
N SER A 411 -10.68 8.90 7.40
CA SER A 411 -12.02 9.04 7.99
C SER A 411 -13.15 8.63 7.05
N ALA A 412 -13.03 8.93 5.75
CA ALA A 412 -13.96 8.47 4.72
C ALA A 412 -13.87 6.97 4.47
N VAL A 413 -12.69 6.37 4.66
CA VAL A 413 -12.51 4.92 4.63
C VAL A 413 -13.17 4.25 5.85
N VAL A 414 -12.98 4.82 7.05
CA VAL A 414 -13.58 4.33 8.29
C VAL A 414 -15.11 4.38 8.25
N ASN A 415 -15.68 5.47 7.74
CA ASN A 415 -17.14 5.64 7.67
C ASN A 415 -17.78 4.96 6.44
N GLY A 416 -16.97 4.47 5.49
CA GLY A 416 -17.41 3.76 4.29
C GLY A 416 -17.92 4.65 3.15
N GLN A 417 -17.73 5.97 3.21
CA GLN A 417 -17.96 6.84 2.06
C GLN A 417 -16.96 6.55 0.93
N GLN A 418 -15.71 6.24 1.32
CA GLN A 418 -14.73 5.58 0.48
C GLN A 418 -14.66 4.11 0.94
N TRP A 419 -14.91 3.15 0.06
CA TRP A 419 -14.94 1.74 0.45
C TRP A 419 -13.53 1.19 0.65
N SER A 420 -12.61 1.54 -0.25
CA SER A 420 -11.23 1.07 -0.20
C SER A 420 -10.23 2.16 -0.54
N THR A 421 -9.05 2.02 0.04
CA THR A 421 -7.80 2.61 -0.44
C THR A 421 -6.75 1.51 -0.57
N GLY A 422 -5.59 1.81 -1.13
CA GLY A 422 -4.49 0.86 -1.22
C GLY A 422 -3.15 1.53 -1.01
N LEU A 423 -2.12 0.75 -0.69
CA LEU A 423 -0.77 1.23 -0.51
C LEU A 423 0.24 0.11 -0.70
N GLU A 424 1.51 0.50 -0.84
CA GLU A 424 2.62 -0.44 -0.87
C GLU A 424 2.95 -0.97 0.52
N ARG A 425 3.31 -2.26 0.57
CA ARG A 425 3.74 -2.99 1.77
C ARG A 425 5.18 -2.64 2.17
N ARG A 426 5.42 -1.33 2.39
CA ARG A 426 6.73 -0.73 2.70
C ARG A 426 7.59 -1.56 3.66
N ASP A 427 7.04 -1.99 4.79
CA ASP A 427 7.83 -2.67 5.82
C ASP A 427 8.18 -4.12 5.43
N ASP A 428 7.32 -4.77 4.65
CA ASP A 428 7.60 -6.10 4.08
C ASP A 428 8.64 -6.02 2.95
N TYR A 429 8.61 -4.95 2.15
CA TYR A 429 9.68 -4.66 1.19
C TYR A 429 10.99 -4.40 1.90
N ALA A 430 11.01 -3.58 2.95
CA ALA A 430 12.22 -3.30 3.72
C ALA A 430 12.83 -4.59 4.30
N THR A 431 11.98 -5.46 4.87
CA THR A 431 12.40 -6.79 5.36
C THR A 431 12.99 -7.64 4.23
N SER A 432 12.31 -7.72 3.08
CA SER A 432 12.77 -8.52 1.94
C SER A 432 14.10 -7.99 1.36
N ILE A 433 14.28 -6.66 1.33
CA ILE A 433 15.51 -6.01 0.89
C ILE A 433 16.66 -6.31 1.85
N ALA A 434 16.45 -6.16 3.16
CA ALA A 434 17.47 -6.45 4.17
C ALA A 434 17.93 -7.92 4.10
N THR A 435 16.99 -8.84 3.95
CA THR A 435 17.28 -10.27 3.80
C THR A 435 18.04 -10.57 2.51
N ALA A 436 17.72 -9.85 1.43
CA ALA A 436 18.45 -9.97 0.17
C ALA A 436 19.89 -9.44 0.33
N SER A 437 20.08 -8.28 0.97
CA SER A 437 21.41 -7.72 1.26
C SER A 437 22.26 -8.68 2.10
N ALA A 438 21.72 -9.22 3.20
CA ALA A 438 22.42 -10.20 4.02
C ALA A 438 22.75 -11.48 3.25
N ALA A 439 21.86 -11.92 2.34
CA ALA A 439 22.10 -13.08 1.51
C ALA A 439 23.21 -12.84 0.46
N LEU A 440 23.20 -11.69 -0.21
CA LEU A 440 24.21 -11.29 -1.17
C LEU A 440 25.57 -11.16 -0.51
N ASN A 441 25.66 -10.45 0.63
CA ASN A 441 26.90 -10.34 1.40
C ASN A 441 27.45 -11.70 1.87
N ALA A 442 26.58 -12.69 2.11
CA ALA A 442 26.96 -14.06 2.44
C ALA A 442 27.29 -14.93 1.21
N GLY A 443 27.29 -14.38 -0.01
CA GLY A 443 27.53 -15.10 -1.27
C GLY A 443 26.42 -16.12 -1.61
N ARG A 444 25.22 -15.97 -1.05
CA ARG A 444 24.09 -16.89 -1.28
C ARG A 444 23.31 -16.46 -2.51
N LYS A 445 22.85 -17.45 -3.28
CA LYS A 445 21.88 -17.21 -4.36
C LYS A 445 20.52 -16.83 -3.76
N LEU A 446 19.94 -15.73 -4.19
CA LEU A 446 18.64 -15.26 -3.69
C LEU A 446 17.53 -16.31 -3.84
N SER A 447 17.52 -17.06 -4.94
CA SER A 447 16.55 -18.15 -5.17
C SER A 447 16.63 -19.31 -4.16
N SER A 448 17.71 -19.38 -3.37
CA SER A 448 17.85 -20.37 -2.29
C SER A 448 17.34 -19.88 -0.93
N VAL A 449 17.01 -18.59 -0.80
CA VAL A 449 16.59 -17.97 0.45
C VAL A 449 15.07 -18.04 0.56
N LYS A 450 14.58 -19.01 1.34
CA LYS A 450 13.13 -19.27 1.49
C LYS A 450 12.32 -18.10 2.04
N ALA A 451 12.95 -17.18 2.78
CA ALA A 451 12.29 -16.02 3.36
C ALA A 451 12.07 -14.89 2.34
N LEU A 452 12.70 -14.93 1.17
CA LEU A 452 12.53 -13.90 0.14
C LEU A 452 11.27 -14.13 -0.68
N SER A 453 10.50 -13.06 -0.83
CA SER A 453 9.32 -13.00 -1.70
C SER A 453 9.74 -12.73 -3.15
N LEU A 454 10.41 -13.69 -3.77
CA LEU A 454 10.78 -13.60 -5.18
C LEU A 454 9.57 -13.90 -6.07
N SER A 455 9.24 -12.99 -6.98
CA SER A 455 8.19 -13.19 -8.00
C SER A 455 8.70 -13.86 -9.27
N GLY A 456 10.01 -14.03 -9.39
CA GLY A 456 10.67 -14.60 -10.56
C GLY A 456 11.88 -13.78 -10.95
N THR A 457 12.00 -13.47 -12.24
CA THR A 457 13.05 -12.61 -12.78
C THR A 457 12.47 -11.54 -13.71
N THR A 458 13.14 -10.40 -13.76
CA THR A 458 12.88 -9.32 -14.72
C THR A 458 14.06 -9.24 -15.68
N GLU A 459 13.79 -9.10 -16.98
CA GLU A 459 14.84 -8.88 -17.96
C GLU A 459 15.32 -7.43 -17.87
N MET A 460 16.62 -7.24 -17.61
CA MET A 460 17.26 -5.93 -17.49
C MET A 460 18.60 -5.97 -18.22
N ASN A 461 18.72 -5.16 -19.28
CA ASN A 461 19.91 -5.06 -20.12
C ASN A 461 20.38 -6.46 -20.63
N GLY A 462 19.43 -7.27 -21.12
CA GLY A 462 19.69 -8.59 -21.68
C GLY A 462 19.95 -9.71 -20.66
N ALA A 463 19.83 -9.44 -19.36
CA ALA A 463 20.02 -10.42 -18.30
C ALA A 463 18.76 -10.62 -17.45
N GLN A 464 18.55 -11.84 -16.96
CA GLN A 464 17.45 -12.15 -16.04
C GLN A 464 17.86 -11.88 -14.60
N VAL A 465 17.30 -10.82 -14.02
CA VAL A 465 17.60 -10.36 -12.66
C VAL A 465 16.56 -10.92 -11.68
N PRO A 466 16.96 -11.51 -10.54
CA PRO A 466 16.02 -11.92 -9.49
C PRO A 466 15.16 -10.75 -9.00
N THR A 467 13.84 -10.94 -9.00
CA THR A 467 12.89 -9.86 -8.70
C THR A 467 12.14 -10.12 -7.41
N ILE A 468 12.18 -9.15 -6.50
CA ILE A 468 11.30 -9.05 -5.33
C ILE A 468 10.08 -8.22 -5.74
N HIS A 469 8.88 -8.75 -5.53
CA HIS A 469 7.64 -8.04 -5.81
C HIS A 469 6.56 -8.55 -4.84
N LEU A 470 5.83 -7.61 -4.24
CA LEU A 470 4.75 -7.88 -3.30
C LEU A 470 3.47 -7.28 -3.85
N SER A 471 2.36 -8.01 -3.70
CA SER A 471 1.05 -7.47 -4.05
C SER A 471 0.69 -6.27 -3.18
N LEU A 472 0.00 -5.32 -3.79
CA LEU A 472 -0.56 -4.14 -3.14
C LEU A 472 -1.44 -4.50 -1.94
N GLN A 473 -1.32 -3.73 -0.86
CA GLN A 473 -2.16 -3.88 0.32
C GLN A 473 -3.45 -3.09 0.12
N ASN A 474 -4.58 -3.79 0.08
CA ASN A 474 -5.89 -3.16 0.16
C ASN A 474 -6.24 -2.79 1.61
N VAL A 475 -6.84 -1.62 1.81
CA VAL A 475 -7.30 -1.11 3.09
C VAL A 475 -8.76 -0.67 2.99
N SER A 476 -9.58 -1.13 3.93
CA SER A 476 -10.99 -0.81 4.09
C SER A 476 -11.28 -0.60 5.58
N ALA A 477 -12.50 -0.17 5.92
CA ALA A 477 -12.94 -0.07 7.31
C ALA A 477 -12.66 -1.35 8.14
N SER A 478 -12.75 -2.53 7.50
CA SER A 478 -12.63 -3.82 8.19
C SER A 478 -11.21 -4.20 8.64
N ASN A 479 -10.18 -3.66 7.99
CA ASN A 479 -8.78 -4.01 8.26
C ASN A 479 -7.87 -2.81 8.49
N LEU A 480 -8.38 -1.57 8.44
CA LEU A 480 -7.60 -0.34 8.61
C LEU A 480 -6.76 -0.34 9.88
N LYS A 481 -7.32 -0.79 11.01
CA LYS A 481 -6.58 -0.86 12.28
C LYS A 481 -5.33 -1.73 12.14
N SER A 482 -5.47 -2.96 11.67
CA SER A 482 -4.33 -3.87 11.52
C SER A 482 -3.37 -3.43 10.42
N ALA A 483 -3.89 -2.88 9.31
CA ALA A 483 -3.10 -2.57 8.13
C ALA A 483 -2.33 -1.25 8.26
N LEU A 484 -2.85 -0.26 8.98
CA LEU A 484 -2.25 1.07 9.06
C LEU A 484 -1.87 1.50 10.49
N ILE A 485 -2.69 1.20 11.50
CA ILE A 485 -2.46 1.68 12.87
C ILE A 485 -1.48 0.76 13.60
N ASP A 486 -1.79 -0.53 13.68
CA ASP A 486 -0.96 -1.52 14.37
C ASP A 486 0.38 -1.71 13.65
N ALA A 487 0.40 -1.52 12.32
CA ALA A 487 1.59 -1.49 11.49
C ALA A 487 2.40 -0.17 11.61
N GLY A 488 1.91 0.83 12.35
CA GLY A 488 2.63 2.08 12.60
C GLY A 488 2.73 3.03 11.40
N TYR A 489 1.89 2.87 10.38
CA TYR A 489 1.82 3.80 9.25
C TYR A 489 1.16 5.13 9.64
N VAL A 490 0.14 5.08 10.50
CA VAL A 490 -0.62 6.23 10.99
C VAL A 490 -1.04 6.03 12.45
N SER A 491 -1.37 7.12 13.15
CA SER A 491 -1.99 7.03 14.48
C SER A 491 -3.50 6.82 14.38
N ALA A 492 -4.14 6.41 15.48
CA ALA A 492 -5.61 6.36 15.56
C ALA A 492 -6.24 7.74 15.30
N ALA A 493 -5.62 8.82 15.79
CA ALA A 493 -6.08 10.18 15.58
C ALA A 493 -6.04 10.59 14.09
N ASP A 494 -5.02 10.17 13.34
CA ASP A 494 -4.94 10.41 11.88
C ASP A 494 -6.07 9.70 11.12
N ALA A 495 -6.57 8.58 11.64
CA ALA A 495 -7.71 7.85 11.10
C ALA A 495 -9.08 8.38 11.57
N GLY A 496 -9.10 9.39 12.45
CA GLY A 496 -10.33 9.92 13.06
C GLY A 496 -10.98 8.97 14.07
N LEU A 497 -10.18 8.11 14.72
CA LEU A 497 -10.60 7.10 15.70
C LEU A 497 -10.25 7.45 17.15
#